data_AF-A0A1E1L510-F1
#
_entry.id   AF-A0A1E1L510-F1
#
_cell.length_a   1.000
_cell.length_b   1.000
_cell.length_c   1.000
_cell.angle_alpha   90.00
_cell.angle_beta   90.00
_cell.angle_gamma   90.00
#
_symmetry.space_group_name_H-M   'P 1'
#
loop_
_entity.id
_entity.type
_entity.pdbx_description
1 polymer ?
#
loop_
_entity_poly.entity_id
_entity_poly.type
_entity_poly.pdbx_seq_one_letter_code
_entity_poly.pdbx_strand_id
1 'polypeptide(L)'
;MAEIFGVAAGALSVASLFNNCVDCFDYIQLGRHFGTDFERCQLKLDILKTRLGRWGQATVLNDNPSFATNLPNEKAAQQVQAILEEIALLFRSTQQSCKRYKISAKPEDLVCLEQKDMPLVLHGLHGKLGDVARRRQGRTSLLKKMSWALYDAKNFDKLIKEMVNLVEDLEQLYPSDKTQCKLVEMDIEGIEDEPSLLALTGAADGTDAVLMDLAMRKVEKIVVRNRAKDIKSEGLAEILVGNEWAQRVMTDGMSIAEQTENSTDNIEAGGSSKVQVGNRYGVK
;
A
#
# COMPACT_ATOMS: atom_id res chain seq x y z
N MET A 1 -17.03 -20.78 10.68
CA MET A 1 -15.96 -19.76 10.69
C MET A 1 -15.38 -19.69 12.10
N ALA A 2 -14.06 -19.57 12.22
CA ALA A 2 -13.39 -19.45 13.52
C ALA A 2 -13.25 -17.97 13.95
N GLU A 3 -13.12 -17.72 15.26
CA GLU A 3 -12.57 -16.45 15.74
C GLU A 3 -11.12 -16.30 15.25
N ILE A 4 -10.65 -15.04 15.09
CA ILE A 4 -9.37 -14.72 14.49
C ILE A 4 -8.22 -15.47 15.18
N PHE A 5 -8.28 -15.56 16.51
CA PHE A 5 -7.44 -16.41 17.34
C PHE A 5 -8.26 -16.93 18.52
N GLY A 6 -8.74 -18.18 18.43
CA GLY A 6 -9.26 -18.92 19.59
C GLY A 6 -8.14 -19.30 20.57
N VAL A 7 -8.38 -20.27 21.46
CA VAL A 7 -7.41 -20.84 22.44
C VAL A 7 -6.13 -21.43 21.80
N ALA A 8 -5.93 -21.28 20.49
CA ALA A 8 -4.96 -22.02 19.68
C ALA A 8 -3.68 -21.23 19.28
N ALA A 9 -3.53 -19.94 19.59
CA ALA A 9 -2.36 -19.17 19.13
C ALA A 9 -1.01 -19.79 19.57
N GLY A 10 -0.88 -20.19 20.84
CA GLY A 10 0.33 -20.86 21.36
C GLY A 10 0.50 -22.34 20.94
N ALA A 11 -0.48 -22.92 20.25
CA ALA A 11 -0.38 -24.25 19.67
C ALA A 11 0.13 -24.23 18.21
N LEU A 12 0.23 -23.05 17.61
CA LEU A 12 0.74 -22.88 16.24
C LEU A 12 2.26 -22.80 16.25
N SER A 13 2.90 -23.37 15.22
CA SER A 13 4.30 -23.05 14.95
C SER A 13 4.47 -21.57 14.67
N VAL A 14 5.68 -21.03 14.87
CA VAL A 14 5.97 -19.62 14.59
C VAL A 14 5.59 -19.25 13.13
N ALA A 15 5.89 -20.12 12.18
CA ALA A 15 5.48 -19.95 10.78
C ALA A 15 3.96 -19.96 10.57
N SER A 16 3.25 -20.86 11.24
CA SER A 16 1.79 -20.90 11.13
C SER A 16 1.14 -19.67 11.79
N LEU A 17 1.70 -19.20 12.90
CA LEU A 17 1.24 -18.01 13.61
C LEU A 17 1.47 -16.75 12.77
N PHE A 18 2.65 -16.61 12.15
CA PHE A 18 2.96 -15.54 11.21
C PHE A 18 1.95 -15.48 10.05
N ASN A 19 1.77 -16.60 9.33
CA ASN A 19 0.83 -16.66 8.20
C ASN A 19 -0.60 -16.32 8.66
N ASN A 20 -0.97 -16.75 9.87
CA ASN A 20 -2.25 -16.41 10.47
C ASN A 20 -2.40 -14.90 10.70
N CYS A 21 -1.38 -14.22 11.24
CA CYS A 21 -1.38 -12.78 11.47
C CYS A 21 -1.55 -12.00 10.16
N VAL A 22 -0.83 -12.39 9.09
CA VAL A 22 -0.97 -11.75 7.77
C VAL A 22 -2.37 -11.98 7.18
N ASP A 23 -2.95 -13.17 7.36
CA ASP A 23 -4.32 -13.48 6.92
C ASP A 23 -5.37 -12.62 7.64
N CYS A 24 -5.12 -12.17 8.87
CA CYS A 24 -6.11 -11.45 9.67
C CYS A 24 -6.56 -10.14 9.02
N PHE A 25 -5.68 -9.50 8.25
CA PHE A 25 -5.98 -8.27 7.51
C PHE A 25 -7.12 -8.48 6.50
N ASP A 26 -7.22 -9.65 5.87
CA ASP A 26 -8.25 -9.95 4.86
C ASP A 26 -9.67 -10.05 5.44
N TYR A 27 -9.79 -10.08 6.77
CA TYR A 27 -11.06 -10.18 7.47
C TYR A 27 -11.51 -8.85 8.07
N ILE A 28 -10.75 -7.77 7.89
CA ILE A 28 -11.09 -6.43 8.35
C ILE A 28 -11.90 -5.71 7.28
N GLN A 29 -13.05 -5.19 7.70
CA GLN A 29 -13.86 -4.24 6.92
C GLN A 29 -13.85 -2.88 7.61
N LEU A 30 -14.08 -1.82 6.85
CA LEU A 30 -14.23 -0.47 7.37
C LEU A 30 -15.70 -0.03 7.31
N GLY A 31 -16.20 0.52 8.40
CA GLY A 31 -17.56 1.03 8.51
C GLY A 31 -17.79 2.29 7.67
N ARG A 32 -19.05 2.61 7.39
CA ARG A 32 -19.43 3.82 6.64
C ARG A 32 -18.90 5.13 7.22
N HIS A 33 -18.64 5.16 8.54
CA HIS A 33 -18.16 6.36 9.23
C HIS A 33 -16.76 6.80 8.79
N PHE A 34 -15.99 5.93 8.13
CA PHE A 34 -14.71 6.33 7.55
C PHE A 34 -14.90 7.28 6.37
N GLY A 35 -16.05 7.27 5.67
CA GLY A 35 -16.40 8.26 4.65
C GLY A 35 -15.25 8.56 3.69
N THR A 36 -14.80 9.82 3.67
CA THR A 36 -13.69 10.30 2.82
C THR A 36 -12.32 9.75 3.20
N ASP A 37 -12.13 9.27 4.44
CA ASP A 37 -10.88 8.67 4.91
C ASP A 37 -10.78 7.18 4.61
N PHE A 38 -11.87 6.54 4.14
CA PHE A 38 -11.94 5.11 3.86
C PHE A 38 -10.76 4.61 3.02
N GLU A 39 -10.49 5.33 1.94
CA GLU A 39 -9.45 5.03 0.97
C GLU A 39 -8.06 4.95 1.63
N ARG A 40 -7.70 6.01 2.35
CA ARG A 40 -6.42 6.09 3.06
C ARG A 40 -6.32 5.03 4.16
N CYS A 41 -7.42 4.81 4.88
CA CYS A 41 -7.47 3.80 5.93
C CYS A 41 -7.32 2.37 5.38
N GLN A 42 -7.95 2.06 4.25
CA GLN A 42 -7.80 0.77 3.59
C GLN A 42 -6.35 0.55 3.13
N LEU A 43 -5.76 1.55 2.46
CA LEU A 43 -4.36 1.46 2.03
C LEU A 43 -3.40 1.27 3.20
N LYS A 44 -3.63 1.89 4.36
CA LYS A 44 -2.81 1.68 5.56
C LYS A 44 -2.83 0.22 6.03
N LEU A 45 -3.99 -0.45 5.98
CA LEU A 45 -4.10 -1.88 6.29
C LEU A 45 -3.34 -2.72 5.27
N ASP A 46 -3.47 -2.39 3.98
CA ASP A 46 -2.78 -3.11 2.90
C ASP A 46 -1.25 -2.96 2.98
N ILE A 47 -0.78 -1.76 3.33
CA ILE A 47 0.65 -1.46 3.54
C ILE A 47 1.18 -2.25 4.73
N LEU A 48 0.48 -2.27 5.88
CA LEU A 48 0.91 -3.07 7.04
C LEU A 48 0.94 -4.56 6.73
N LYS A 49 -0.08 -5.08 6.04
CA LYS A 49 -0.10 -6.47 5.58
C LYS A 49 1.12 -6.78 4.71
N THR A 50 1.43 -5.88 3.79
CA THR A 50 2.56 -6.00 2.85
C THR A 50 3.90 -5.93 3.59
N ARG A 51 4.06 -5.01 4.55
CA ARG A 51 5.25 -4.83 5.38
C ARG A 51 5.52 -6.05 6.26
N LEU A 52 4.49 -6.58 6.93
CA LEU A 52 4.60 -7.83 7.69
C LEU A 52 4.97 -9.03 6.79
N GLY A 53 4.31 -9.13 5.62
CA GLY A 53 4.66 -10.13 4.60
C GLY A 53 6.12 -10.03 4.13
N ARG A 54 6.62 -8.79 3.96
CA ARG A 54 8.00 -8.49 3.56
C ARG A 54 9.01 -8.98 4.59
N TRP A 55 8.73 -8.73 5.88
CA TRP A 55 9.56 -9.23 6.97
C TRP A 55 9.65 -10.76 6.99
N GLY A 56 8.52 -11.47 6.82
CA GLY A 56 8.52 -12.94 6.76
C GLY A 56 9.30 -13.51 5.58
N GLN A 57 9.27 -12.82 4.42
CA GLN A 57 10.09 -13.20 3.26
C GLN A 57 11.59 -12.95 3.52
N ALA A 58 11.95 -11.80 4.08
CA ALA A 58 13.35 -11.43 4.33
C ALA A 58 14.04 -12.36 5.36
N THR A 59 13.27 -12.91 6.30
CA THR A 59 13.75 -13.86 7.31
C THR A 59 13.68 -15.32 6.86
N VAL A 60 13.22 -15.57 5.62
CA VAL A 60 12.97 -16.91 5.07
C VAL A 60 12.13 -17.75 6.03
N LEU A 61 11.12 -17.11 6.62
CA LEU A 61 10.46 -17.61 7.82
C LEU A 61 9.85 -19.00 7.62
N ASN A 62 9.28 -19.22 6.44
CA ASN A 62 8.62 -20.48 6.09
C ASN A 62 9.60 -21.63 5.80
N ASP A 63 10.87 -21.34 5.45
CA ASP A 63 11.87 -22.39 5.16
C ASP A 63 12.88 -22.59 6.30
N ASN A 64 12.82 -21.77 7.35
CA ASN A 64 13.71 -21.88 8.50
C ASN A 64 13.18 -22.92 9.51
N PRO A 65 13.93 -24.01 9.79
CA PRO A 65 13.51 -25.05 10.73
C PRO A 65 13.25 -24.54 12.15
N SER A 66 13.92 -23.47 12.59
CA SER A 66 13.71 -22.87 13.92
C SER A 66 12.29 -22.32 14.09
N PHE A 67 11.59 -21.99 13.00
CA PHE A 67 10.21 -21.47 13.03
C PHE A 67 9.13 -22.53 12.72
N ALA A 68 9.53 -23.76 12.42
CA ALA A 68 8.61 -24.87 12.14
C ALA A 68 7.97 -25.47 13.40
N THR A 69 8.43 -25.07 14.59
CA THR A 69 7.93 -25.50 15.90
C THR A 69 7.17 -24.39 16.62
N ASN A 70 6.29 -24.75 17.57
CA ASN A 70 5.62 -23.82 18.50
C ASN A 70 6.40 -23.61 19.82
N LEU A 71 7.52 -24.32 19.98
CA LEU A 71 8.44 -24.24 21.11
C LEU A 71 9.87 -24.10 20.57
N PRO A 72 10.26 -22.93 20.05
CA PRO A 72 11.60 -22.69 19.58
C PRO A 72 12.60 -22.66 20.75
N ASN A 73 13.76 -23.27 20.55
CA ASN A 73 14.85 -23.27 21.54
C ASN A 73 15.74 -22.03 21.43
N GLU A 74 15.77 -21.39 20.25
CA GLU A 74 16.59 -20.22 19.98
C GLU A 74 15.90 -18.95 20.52
N LYS A 75 16.66 -18.15 21.28
CA LYS A 75 16.14 -16.92 21.92
C LYS A 75 15.52 -15.95 20.91
N ALA A 76 16.15 -15.76 19.75
CA ALA A 76 15.62 -14.90 18.70
C ALA A 76 14.25 -15.40 18.19
N ALA A 77 14.10 -16.72 18.01
CA ALA A 77 12.84 -17.31 17.58
C ALA A 77 11.75 -17.26 18.66
N GLN A 78 12.11 -17.34 19.94
CA GLN A 78 11.18 -17.10 21.05
C GLN A 78 10.69 -15.65 21.09
N GLN A 79 11.57 -14.68 20.84
CA GLN A 79 11.19 -13.26 20.77
C GLN A 79 10.25 -12.99 19.58
N VAL A 80 10.55 -13.57 18.41
CA VAL A 80 9.65 -13.52 17.25
C VAL A 80 8.28 -14.11 17.60
N GLN A 81 8.25 -15.28 18.23
CA GLN A 81 6.98 -15.90 18.62
C GLN A 81 6.17 -14.98 19.54
N ALA A 82 6.79 -14.41 20.57
CA ALA A 82 6.12 -13.51 21.51
C ALA A 82 5.50 -12.30 20.80
N ILE A 83 6.23 -11.65 19.88
CA ILE A 83 5.72 -10.50 19.14
C ILE A 83 4.55 -10.90 18.23
N LEU A 84 4.63 -12.06 17.57
CA LEU A 84 3.52 -12.57 16.76
C LEU A 84 2.29 -12.93 17.60
N GLU A 85 2.48 -13.43 18.82
CA GLU A 85 1.40 -13.67 19.79
C GLU A 85 0.76 -12.35 20.24
N GLU A 86 1.55 -11.29 20.42
CA GLU A 86 1.05 -9.93 20.70
C GLU A 86 0.24 -9.35 19.53
N ILE A 87 0.70 -9.53 18.28
CA ILE A 87 -0.06 -9.17 17.08
C ILE A 87 -1.41 -9.91 17.06
N ALA A 88 -1.41 -11.20 17.37
CA ALA A 88 -2.62 -12.00 17.44
C ALA A 88 -3.61 -11.49 18.51
N LEU A 89 -3.09 -11.13 19.69
CA LEU A 89 -3.85 -10.53 20.79
C LEU A 89 -4.40 -9.14 20.41
N LEU A 90 -3.64 -8.34 19.67
CA LEU A 90 -4.07 -7.03 19.18
C LEU A 90 -5.29 -7.16 18.25
N PHE A 91 -5.25 -8.07 17.28
CA PHE A 91 -6.41 -8.33 16.43
C PHE A 91 -7.63 -8.80 17.23
N ARG A 92 -7.42 -9.74 18.17
CA ARG A 92 -8.50 -10.28 18.99
C ARG A 92 -9.15 -9.21 19.87
N SER A 93 -8.36 -8.41 20.57
CA SER A 93 -8.85 -7.36 21.46
C SER A 93 -9.58 -6.24 20.70
N THR A 94 -9.09 -5.91 19.50
CA THR A 94 -9.74 -4.95 18.59
C THR A 94 -11.08 -5.50 18.10
N GLN A 95 -11.11 -6.74 17.62
CA GLN A 95 -12.35 -7.41 17.21
C GLN A 95 -13.38 -7.47 18.35
N GLN A 96 -12.97 -7.80 19.57
CA GLN A 96 -13.85 -7.82 20.73
C GLN A 96 -14.43 -6.43 21.04
N SER A 97 -13.63 -5.38 20.88
CA SER A 97 -14.09 -3.99 21.05
C SER A 97 -15.14 -3.63 20.01
N CYS A 98 -14.95 -4.02 18.75
CA CYS A 98 -15.93 -3.83 17.69
C CYS A 98 -17.20 -4.68 17.90
N LYS A 99 -17.08 -5.91 18.41
CA LYS A 99 -18.24 -6.73 18.79
C LYS A 99 -19.08 -6.06 19.88
N ARG A 100 -18.44 -5.44 20.89
CA ARG A 100 -19.16 -4.69 21.93
C ARG A 100 -19.90 -3.48 21.35
N TYR A 101 -19.27 -2.75 20.43
CA TYR A 101 -19.92 -1.64 19.73
C TYR A 101 -21.19 -2.09 18.98
N LYS A 102 -21.14 -3.24 18.28
CA LYS A 102 -22.29 -3.80 17.54
C LYS A 102 -23.53 -4.05 18.40
N ILE A 103 -23.37 -4.33 19.68
CA ILE A 103 -24.49 -4.66 20.58
C ILE A 103 -25.37 -3.42 20.82
N SER A 104 -24.77 -2.23 20.86
CA SER A 104 -25.47 -0.97 21.17
C SER A 104 -25.68 -0.06 19.96
N ALA A 105 -25.08 -0.37 18.82
CA ALA A 105 -25.16 0.44 17.60
C ALA A 105 -26.45 0.20 16.82
N LYS A 106 -26.92 1.22 16.10
CA LYS A 106 -28.08 1.09 15.21
C LYS A 106 -27.68 0.34 13.94
N PRO A 107 -28.61 -0.36 13.25
CA PRO A 107 -28.30 -1.08 12.01
C PRO A 107 -27.65 -0.21 10.93
N GLU A 108 -28.08 1.05 10.83
CA GLU A 108 -27.51 2.04 9.92
C GLU A 108 -26.01 2.26 10.18
N ASP A 109 -25.59 2.32 11.45
CA ASP A 109 -24.21 2.55 11.88
C ASP A 109 -23.29 1.34 11.63
N LEU A 110 -23.87 0.19 11.27
CA LEU A 110 -23.16 -1.07 11.06
C LEU A 110 -22.85 -1.36 9.58
N VAL A 111 -23.28 -0.48 8.67
CA VAL A 111 -22.98 -0.61 7.24
C VAL A 111 -21.48 -0.47 7.02
N CYS A 112 -20.91 -1.41 6.27
CA CYS A 112 -19.51 -1.38 5.85
C CYS A 112 -19.39 -0.83 4.44
N LEU A 113 -18.26 -0.20 4.17
CA LEU A 113 -17.85 0.18 2.82
C LEU A 113 -17.28 -1.05 2.10
N GLU A 114 -17.55 -1.12 0.81
CA GLU A 114 -17.13 -2.19 -0.08
C GLU A 114 -16.09 -1.68 -1.09
N GLN A 115 -15.41 -2.61 -1.74
CA GLN A 115 -14.42 -2.29 -2.79
C GLN A 115 -15.00 -1.47 -3.96
N LYS A 116 -16.30 -1.62 -4.25
CA LYS A 116 -17.01 -0.82 -5.27
C LYS A 116 -17.17 0.66 -4.88
N ASP A 117 -17.04 0.98 -3.60
CA ASP A 117 -17.14 2.35 -3.09
C ASP A 117 -15.78 3.09 -3.22
N MET A 118 -14.75 2.42 -3.75
CA MET A 118 -13.41 2.95 -3.96
C MET A 118 -13.20 3.48 -5.40
N PRO A 119 -12.50 4.61 -5.59
CA PRO A 119 -12.09 5.09 -6.91
C PRO A 119 -11.25 4.07 -7.67
N LEU A 120 -11.35 4.04 -9.01
CA LEU A 120 -10.68 3.05 -9.88
C LEU A 120 -9.15 2.97 -9.66
N VAL A 121 -8.49 4.11 -9.47
CA VAL A 121 -7.04 4.18 -9.22
C VAL A 121 -6.67 3.41 -7.96
N LEU A 122 -7.41 3.64 -6.88
CA LEU A 122 -7.15 3.00 -5.60
C LEU A 122 -7.59 1.54 -5.57
N HIS A 123 -8.64 1.20 -6.33
CA HIS A 123 -9.02 -0.19 -6.55
C HIS A 123 -7.86 -0.99 -7.15
N GLY A 124 -7.14 -0.41 -8.12
CA GLY A 124 -5.92 -0.99 -8.70
C GLY A 124 -4.81 -1.18 -7.66
N LEU A 125 -4.58 -0.17 -6.81
CA LEU A 125 -3.58 -0.23 -5.74
C LEU A 125 -3.91 -1.29 -4.69
N HIS A 126 -5.14 -1.31 -4.17
CA HIS A 126 -5.60 -2.30 -3.19
C HIS A 126 -5.42 -3.72 -3.72
N GLY A 127 -5.85 -3.98 -4.97
CA GLY A 127 -5.67 -5.27 -5.62
C GLY A 127 -4.19 -5.66 -5.73
N LYS A 128 -3.33 -4.72 -6.16
CA LYS A 128 -1.90 -4.96 -6.31
C LYS A 128 -1.20 -5.27 -5.00
N LEU A 129 -1.44 -4.49 -3.95
CA LEU A 129 -0.89 -4.74 -2.61
C LEU A 129 -1.40 -6.08 -2.04
N GLY A 130 -2.68 -6.39 -2.28
CA GLY A 130 -3.26 -7.69 -1.96
C GLY A 130 -2.53 -8.86 -2.64
N ASP A 131 -2.22 -8.74 -3.92
CA ASP A 131 -1.49 -9.75 -4.69
C ASP A 131 -0.02 -9.88 -4.24
N VAL A 132 0.62 -8.77 -3.89
CA VAL A 132 1.98 -8.77 -3.31
C VAL A 132 1.98 -9.53 -1.99
N ALA A 133 1.10 -9.17 -1.06
CA ALA A 133 1.01 -9.84 0.24
C ALA A 133 0.72 -11.34 0.08
N ARG A 134 -0.21 -11.71 -0.81
CA ARG A 134 -0.57 -13.11 -1.07
C ARG A 134 0.57 -13.92 -1.67
N ARG A 135 1.37 -13.35 -2.57
CA ARG A 135 2.54 -14.02 -3.16
C ARG A 135 3.61 -14.34 -2.12
N ARG A 136 3.68 -13.56 -1.03
CA ARG A 136 4.65 -13.71 0.06
C ARG A 136 4.19 -14.67 1.15
N GLN A 137 2.88 -14.80 1.32
CA GLN A 137 2.33 -15.83 2.20
C GLN A 137 2.58 -17.21 1.59
N GLY A 138 3.05 -18.15 2.41
CA GLY A 138 3.22 -19.54 1.98
C GLY A 138 1.87 -20.13 1.52
N ARG A 139 1.90 -21.21 0.72
CA ARG A 139 0.70 -21.88 0.16
C ARG A 139 -0.30 -22.44 1.19
N THR A 140 -0.06 -22.26 2.49
CA THR A 140 -0.93 -22.72 3.57
C THR A 140 -2.16 -21.83 3.67
N SER A 141 -3.25 -22.24 3.01
CA SER A 141 -4.56 -21.68 3.29
C SER A 141 -4.98 -22.06 4.70
N LEU A 142 -5.05 -21.09 5.59
CA LEU A 142 -5.59 -21.29 6.93
C LEU A 142 -7.12 -21.25 6.87
N LEU A 143 -7.76 -21.83 7.89
CA LEU A 143 -9.22 -21.88 8.04
C LEU A 143 -9.86 -20.50 7.83
N LYS A 144 -10.97 -20.46 7.08
CA LYS A 144 -11.76 -19.23 6.89
C LYS A 144 -12.20 -18.64 8.24
N LYS A 145 -11.76 -17.42 8.52
CA LYS A 145 -12.08 -16.65 9.73
C LYS A 145 -13.36 -15.83 9.53
N MET A 146 -13.96 -15.40 10.63
CA MET A 146 -15.09 -14.46 10.57
C MET A 146 -14.62 -13.05 10.22
N SER A 147 -15.12 -12.51 9.12
CA SER A 147 -15.00 -11.08 8.81
C SER A 147 -15.64 -10.24 9.92
N TRP A 148 -15.02 -9.10 10.20
CA TRP A 148 -15.44 -8.15 11.22
C TRP A 148 -15.09 -6.75 10.73
N ALA A 149 -15.65 -5.73 11.38
CA ALA A 149 -15.52 -4.36 10.90
C ALA A 149 -15.05 -3.43 12.01
N LEU A 150 -14.17 -2.51 11.63
CA LEU A 150 -13.84 -1.31 12.39
C LEU A 150 -14.88 -0.24 12.07
N TYR A 151 -15.45 0.40 13.09
CA TYR A 151 -16.54 1.37 12.90
C TYR A 151 -16.14 2.81 13.22
N ASP A 152 -14.96 3.01 13.80
CA ASP A 152 -14.49 4.30 14.29
C ASP A 152 -12.98 4.46 14.13
N ALA A 153 -12.55 5.70 13.94
CA ALA A 153 -11.15 6.06 13.78
C ALA A 153 -10.29 5.69 15.00
N LYS A 154 -10.84 5.75 16.22
CA LYS A 154 -10.07 5.46 17.45
C LYS A 154 -9.57 4.02 17.48
N ASN A 155 -10.43 3.04 17.18
CA ASN A 155 -10.02 1.63 17.12
C ASN A 155 -9.07 1.38 15.95
N PHE A 156 -9.27 2.06 14.83
CA PHE A 156 -8.39 1.97 13.67
C PHE A 156 -6.99 2.53 13.97
N ASP A 157 -6.88 3.77 14.44
CA ASP A 157 -5.60 4.42 14.74
C ASP A 157 -4.80 3.65 15.79
N LYS A 158 -5.50 3.11 16.81
CA LYS A 158 -4.88 2.24 17.80
C LYS A 158 -4.33 0.97 17.14
N LEU A 159 -5.11 0.29 16.31
CA LEU A 159 -4.67 -0.92 15.62
C LEU A 159 -3.44 -0.63 14.74
N ILE A 160 -3.48 0.44 13.94
CA ILE A 160 -2.37 0.82 13.06
C ILE A 160 -1.12 1.10 13.88
N LYS A 161 -1.21 1.97 14.91
CA LYS A 161 -0.07 2.37 15.71
C LYS A 161 0.62 1.19 16.41
N GLU A 162 -0.16 0.34 17.09
CA GLU A 162 0.39 -0.82 17.79
C GLU A 162 0.99 -1.83 16.80
N MET A 163 0.37 -2.03 15.63
CA MET A 163 0.91 -2.91 14.59
C MET A 163 2.23 -2.40 14.02
N VAL A 164 2.35 -1.09 13.78
CA VAL A 164 3.60 -0.46 13.32
C VAL A 164 4.73 -0.77 14.30
N ASN A 165 4.51 -0.53 15.60
CA ASN A 165 5.51 -0.80 16.64
C ASN A 165 5.90 -2.28 16.67
N LEU A 166 4.93 -3.21 16.63
CA LEU A 166 5.21 -4.65 16.67
C LEU A 166 5.99 -5.13 15.43
N VAL A 167 5.69 -4.57 14.25
CA VAL A 167 6.45 -4.88 13.02
C VAL A 167 7.86 -4.28 13.09
N GLU A 168 8.04 -3.09 13.66
CA GLU A 168 9.37 -2.50 13.91
C GLU A 168 10.19 -3.35 14.86
N ASP A 169 9.58 -3.88 15.93
CA ASP A 169 10.26 -4.79 16.86
C ASP A 169 10.71 -6.08 16.15
N LEU A 170 9.88 -6.65 15.25
CA LEU A 170 10.26 -7.78 14.41
C LEU A 170 11.45 -7.46 13.49
N GLU A 171 11.43 -6.28 12.85
CA GLU A 171 12.50 -5.82 11.95
C GLU A 171 13.82 -5.61 12.71
N GLN A 172 13.77 -5.13 13.96
CA GLN A 172 14.95 -4.96 14.81
C GLN A 172 15.61 -6.30 15.21
N LEU A 173 14.85 -7.38 15.30
CA LEU A 173 15.41 -8.72 15.55
C LEU A 173 16.20 -9.27 14.35
N TYR A 174 15.87 -8.83 13.13
CA TYR A 174 16.51 -9.26 11.89
C TYR A 174 16.76 -8.07 10.94
N PRO A 175 17.70 -7.18 11.26
CA PRO A 175 17.97 -5.99 10.46
C PRO A 175 18.54 -6.40 9.09
N SER A 176 17.90 -5.93 8.01
CA SER A 176 18.32 -6.24 6.65
C SER A 176 17.92 -5.12 5.67
N ASP A 177 18.40 -3.90 5.93
CA ASP A 177 18.01 -2.68 5.20
C ASP A 177 18.12 -2.86 3.68
N LYS A 178 19.18 -3.49 3.19
CA LYS A 178 19.38 -3.73 1.75
C LYS A 178 18.35 -4.69 1.15
N THR A 179 17.95 -5.73 1.88
CA THR A 179 16.95 -6.69 1.43
C THR A 179 15.56 -6.08 1.49
N GLN A 180 15.27 -5.36 2.58
CA GLN A 180 14.00 -4.64 2.76
C GLN A 180 13.78 -3.62 1.64
N CYS A 181 14.76 -2.76 1.34
CA CYS A 181 14.67 -1.79 0.25
C CYS A 181 14.37 -2.46 -1.10
N LYS A 182 15.08 -3.55 -1.46
CA LYS A 182 14.83 -4.28 -2.71
C LYS A 182 13.42 -4.86 -2.77
N LEU A 183 12.94 -5.42 -1.66
CA LEU A 183 11.59 -5.99 -1.60
C LEU A 183 10.51 -4.91 -1.70
N VAL A 184 10.75 -3.71 -1.15
CA VAL A 184 9.86 -2.55 -1.32
C VAL A 184 9.83 -2.09 -2.77
N GLU A 185 10.99 -2.01 -3.43
CA GLU A 185 11.08 -1.65 -4.86
C GLU A 185 10.25 -2.61 -5.73
N MET A 186 10.32 -3.91 -5.43
CA MET A 186 9.49 -4.94 -6.07
C MET A 186 7.99 -4.78 -5.77
N ASP A 187 7.60 -4.36 -4.56
CA ASP A 187 6.18 -4.16 -4.19
C ASP A 187 5.50 -3.12 -5.07
N ILE A 188 6.25 -2.09 -5.39
CA ILE A 188 5.78 -0.96 -6.18
C ILE A 188 6.20 -1.06 -7.64
N GLU A 189 6.79 -2.19 -8.07
CA GLU A 189 7.19 -2.43 -9.46
C GLU A 189 5.94 -2.43 -10.36
N GLY A 190 5.90 -1.54 -11.35
CA GLY A 190 4.74 -1.28 -12.21
C GLY A 190 3.65 -0.39 -11.60
N ILE A 191 3.91 0.31 -10.48
CA ILE A 191 3.12 1.51 -10.11
C ILE A 191 3.90 2.69 -10.69
N GLU A 192 3.33 3.33 -11.71
CA GLU A 192 4.00 4.33 -12.54
C GLU A 192 3.21 5.64 -12.65
N ASP A 193 1.91 5.64 -12.31
CA ASP A 193 1.12 6.86 -12.33
C ASP A 193 1.28 7.67 -11.04
N GLU A 194 1.36 8.99 -11.20
CA GLU A 194 1.52 9.94 -10.10
C GLU A 194 0.38 9.87 -9.05
N PRO A 195 -0.91 9.79 -9.42
CA PRO A 195 -1.99 9.69 -8.44
C PRO A 195 -1.85 8.49 -7.51
N SER A 196 -1.51 7.31 -8.06
CA SER A 196 -1.28 6.11 -7.26
C SER A 196 -0.09 6.25 -6.32
N LEU A 197 1.02 6.81 -6.80
CA LEU A 197 2.22 6.98 -5.97
C LEU A 197 2.02 8.02 -4.87
N LEU A 198 1.26 9.10 -5.12
CA LEU A 198 0.88 10.08 -4.10
C LEU A 198 -0.04 9.47 -3.04
N ALA A 199 -1.04 8.69 -3.46
CA ALA A 199 -1.91 7.96 -2.52
C ALA A 199 -1.12 6.98 -1.65
N LEU A 200 -0.20 6.23 -2.27
CA LEU A 200 0.69 5.31 -1.57
C LEU A 200 1.59 6.05 -0.57
N THR A 201 2.17 7.18 -0.97
CA THR A 201 2.99 8.04 -0.12
C THR A 201 2.22 8.52 1.11
N GLY A 202 1.01 9.07 0.92
CA GLY A 202 0.19 9.59 2.01
C GLY A 202 -0.37 8.52 2.96
N ALA A 203 -0.52 7.29 2.49
CA ALA A 203 -0.90 6.14 3.32
C ALA A 203 0.32 5.53 4.04
N ALA A 204 1.49 5.50 3.39
CA ALA A 204 2.74 4.98 3.96
C ALA A 204 3.28 5.88 5.09
N ASP A 205 2.93 7.16 5.11
CA ASP A 205 3.25 8.07 6.21
C ASP A 205 2.79 7.51 7.57
N GLY A 206 3.75 7.39 8.49
CA GLY A 206 3.59 6.77 9.80
C GLY A 206 3.31 5.26 9.80
N THR A 207 3.45 4.59 8.65
CA THR A 207 3.11 3.16 8.50
C THR A 207 4.28 2.33 7.94
N ASP A 208 4.97 2.80 6.91
CA ASP A 208 6.13 2.16 6.28
C ASP A 208 7.03 3.25 5.67
N ALA A 209 8.05 3.67 6.43
CA ALA A 209 8.93 4.78 6.04
C ALA A 209 9.75 4.47 4.77
N VAL A 210 10.13 3.21 4.57
CA VAL A 210 10.92 2.79 3.40
C VAL A 210 10.06 2.84 2.14
N LEU A 211 8.80 2.39 2.24
CA LEU A 211 7.82 2.51 1.17
C LEU A 211 7.51 3.97 0.84
N MET A 212 7.31 4.81 1.85
CA MET A 212 7.05 6.23 1.66
C MET A 212 8.18 6.90 0.88
N ASP A 213 9.43 6.70 1.32
CA ASP A 213 10.60 7.30 0.69
C ASP A 213 10.80 6.81 -0.76
N LEU A 214 10.62 5.51 -1.02
CA LEU A 214 10.72 4.98 -2.38
C LEU A 214 9.57 5.43 -3.29
N ALA A 215 8.35 5.55 -2.77
CA ALA A 215 7.22 6.10 -3.51
C ALA A 215 7.45 7.58 -3.84
N MET A 216 7.93 8.38 -2.89
CA MET A 216 8.31 9.78 -3.12
C MET A 216 9.41 9.88 -4.18
N ARG A 217 10.47 9.08 -4.09
CA ARG A 217 11.53 9.03 -5.10
C ARG A 217 11.01 8.62 -6.48
N LYS A 218 9.95 7.80 -6.55
CA LYS A 218 9.27 7.50 -7.82
C LYS A 218 8.44 8.67 -8.33
N VAL A 219 7.73 9.40 -7.47
CA VAL A 219 7.01 10.65 -7.84
C VAL A 219 7.99 11.69 -8.35
N GLU A 220 9.12 11.90 -7.67
CA GLU A 220 10.20 12.78 -8.13
C GLU A 220 10.82 12.32 -9.44
N LYS A 221 10.69 11.02 -9.74
CA LYS A 221 11.00 10.36 -11.02
C LYS A 221 9.81 10.34 -12.00
N ILE A 222 8.73 11.08 -11.75
CA ILE A 222 7.69 11.48 -12.71
C ILE A 222 7.72 13.01 -12.81
N VAL A 223 8.42 13.60 -13.79
CA VAL A 223 8.59 15.06 -13.91
C VAL A 223 8.01 15.39 -15.26
N VAL A 224 6.78 15.89 -15.31
CA VAL A 224 6.26 16.57 -16.48
C VAL A 224 6.23 18.07 -16.16
N ARG A 225 7.18 18.81 -16.73
CA ARG A 225 7.34 20.26 -16.62
C ARG A 225 7.51 20.81 -18.03
N ASN A 226 6.64 21.73 -18.45
CA ASN A 226 6.80 22.49 -19.69
C ASN A 226 6.70 23.97 -19.36
N ARG A 227 7.70 24.77 -19.73
CA ARG A 227 7.81 26.17 -19.32
C ARG A 227 8.36 27.05 -20.44
N ALA A 228 7.74 28.22 -20.60
CA ALA A 228 8.29 29.34 -21.34
C ALA A 228 8.19 30.59 -20.45
N LYS A 229 9.23 31.42 -20.39
CA LYS A 229 9.24 32.59 -19.50
C LYS A 229 8.59 33.81 -20.17
N ASP A 230 8.98 34.12 -21.40
CA ASP A 230 8.46 35.23 -22.20
C ASP A 230 8.06 34.73 -23.59
N ILE A 231 6.84 35.06 -24.04
CA ILE A 231 6.29 34.63 -25.32
C ILE A 231 5.79 35.87 -26.09
N LYS A 232 6.27 36.04 -27.32
CA LYS A 232 5.75 37.00 -28.29
C LYS A 232 5.26 36.25 -29.52
N SER A 233 4.04 36.56 -29.96
CA SER A 233 3.42 35.98 -31.14
C SER A 233 2.87 37.08 -32.03
N GLU A 234 3.15 37.02 -33.32
CA GLU A 234 2.67 37.96 -34.34
C GLU A 234 2.00 37.20 -35.51
N GLY A 235 0.95 37.80 -36.09
CA GLY A 235 0.21 37.20 -37.21
C GLY A 235 -0.66 36.01 -36.77
N LEU A 236 -0.57 34.90 -37.51
CA LEU A 236 -1.30 33.64 -37.31
C LEU A 236 -0.44 32.58 -36.61
N ALA A 237 0.56 32.97 -35.81
CA ALA A 237 1.44 32.01 -35.15
C ALA A 237 0.75 31.30 -33.96
N GLU A 238 0.96 29.99 -33.86
CA GLU A 238 0.43 29.12 -32.80
C GLU A 238 1.57 28.64 -31.89
N ILE A 239 1.38 28.74 -30.58
CA ILE A 239 2.39 28.31 -29.59
C ILE A 239 1.73 27.40 -28.55
N LEU A 240 2.26 26.19 -28.39
CA LEU A 240 1.81 25.20 -27.41
C LEU A 240 2.90 24.96 -26.36
N VAL A 241 2.59 25.15 -25.08
CA VAL A 241 3.48 24.76 -23.98
C VAL A 241 2.82 23.57 -23.28
N GLY A 242 3.36 22.38 -23.50
CA GLY A 242 2.76 21.14 -23.05
C GLY A 242 3.02 19.98 -23.99
N ASN A 243 2.86 18.78 -23.47
CA ASN A 243 2.97 17.55 -24.24
C ASN A 243 1.69 17.32 -25.08
N GLU A 244 1.82 16.59 -26.19
CA GLU A 244 0.72 16.24 -27.10
C GLU A 244 0.69 14.72 -27.30
N TRP A 245 -0.51 14.13 -27.33
CA TRP A 245 -0.71 12.70 -27.43
C TRP A 245 -1.62 12.35 -28.61
N ALA A 246 -1.16 11.45 -29.47
CA ALA A 246 -2.00 10.87 -30.51
C ALA A 246 -3.07 9.95 -29.91
N GLN A 247 -4.26 9.94 -30.50
CA GLN A 247 -5.42 9.17 -30.02
C GLN A 247 -5.13 7.67 -29.80
N ARG A 248 -4.22 7.07 -30.58
CA ARG A 248 -3.79 5.67 -30.45
C ARG A 248 -3.05 5.35 -29.14
N VAL A 249 -2.34 6.33 -28.57
CA VAL A 249 -1.63 6.17 -27.29
C VAL A 249 -2.63 6.08 -26.15
N MET A 250 -3.77 6.78 -26.27
CA MET A 250 -4.84 6.81 -25.27
C MET A 250 -5.63 5.49 -25.22
N THR A 251 -5.68 4.73 -26.32
CA THR A 251 -6.49 3.49 -26.42
C THR A 251 -5.75 2.23 -26.02
N ASP A 252 -4.42 2.17 -26.17
CA ASP A 252 -3.64 0.94 -25.99
C ASP A 252 -3.10 0.73 -24.57
N GLY A 253 -3.40 1.64 -23.63
CA GLY A 253 -3.00 1.49 -22.22
C GLY A 253 -1.48 1.38 -22.00
N MET A 254 -0.68 1.88 -22.94
CA MET A 254 0.79 1.88 -22.81
C MET A 254 1.21 2.73 -21.60
N SER A 255 1.92 2.09 -20.67
CA SER A 255 2.60 2.80 -19.57
C SER A 255 3.81 3.53 -20.16
N ILE A 256 3.70 4.85 -20.31
CA ILE A 256 4.81 5.70 -20.71
C ILE A 256 5.48 6.18 -19.42
N ALA A 257 6.59 5.54 -19.06
CA ALA A 257 7.41 5.92 -17.90
C ALA A 257 8.21 7.19 -18.20
N GLU A 258 7.56 8.35 -18.22
CA GLU A 258 8.23 9.58 -18.66
C GLU A 258 8.26 10.73 -17.66
N GLN A 259 9.48 11.27 -17.56
CA GLN A 259 9.75 12.59 -17.06
C GLN A 259 10.16 13.54 -18.20
N THR A 260 9.25 14.39 -18.66
CA THR A 260 9.56 15.55 -19.51
C THR A 260 9.88 16.81 -18.69
N GLU A 261 11.05 17.43 -18.82
CA GLU A 261 11.26 18.85 -18.45
C GLU A 261 11.62 19.67 -19.70
N ASN A 262 10.73 20.55 -20.15
CA ASN A 262 10.93 21.46 -21.26
C ASN A 262 10.94 22.89 -20.72
N SER A 263 12.01 23.64 -20.99
CA SER A 263 12.10 25.05 -20.62
C SER A 263 12.72 25.89 -21.73
N THR A 264 12.16 27.07 -21.94
CA THR A 264 12.77 28.13 -22.75
C THR A 264 12.54 29.46 -22.05
N ASP A 265 13.50 30.37 -22.17
CA ASP A 265 13.34 31.72 -21.63
C ASP A 265 12.47 32.56 -22.57
N ASN A 266 12.84 32.71 -23.84
CA ASN A 266 12.13 33.58 -24.77
C ASN A 266 11.64 32.82 -26.02
N ILE A 267 10.39 33.01 -26.41
CA ILE A 267 9.82 32.57 -27.69
C ILE A 267 9.36 33.80 -28.45
N GLU A 268 9.83 33.97 -29.68
CA GLU A 268 9.27 34.94 -30.63
C GLU A 268 8.83 34.18 -31.88
N ALA A 269 7.53 34.19 -32.17
CA ALA A 269 6.93 33.53 -33.33
C ALA A 269 6.15 34.54 -34.17
N GLY A 270 6.23 34.44 -35.49
CA GLY A 270 5.56 35.36 -36.42
C GLY A 270 4.97 34.63 -37.63
N GLY A 271 4.15 35.34 -38.41
CA GLY A 271 3.58 34.82 -39.65
C GLY A 271 2.61 33.66 -39.40
N SER A 272 2.86 32.49 -39.97
CA SER A 272 2.04 31.27 -39.80
C SER A 272 2.80 30.14 -39.08
N SER A 273 3.75 30.50 -38.20
CA SER A 273 4.60 29.53 -37.48
C SER A 273 3.83 28.73 -36.43
N LYS A 274 4.25 27.48 -36.19
CA LYS A 274 3.78 26.65 -35.07
C LYS A 274 4.95 26.25 -34.19
N VAL A 275 4.89 26.59 -32.91
CA VAL A 275 5.94 26.31 -31.92
C VAL A 275 5.37 25.44 -30.81
N GLN A 276 6.10 24.40 -30.40
CA GLN A 276 5.75 23.60 -29.23
C GLN A 276 6.93 23.50 -28.27
N VAL A 277 6.66 23.73 -26.99
CA VAL A 277 7.57 23.47 -25.86
C VAL A 277 7.00 22.27 -25.10
N GLY A 278 7.32 21.08 -25.60
CA GLY A 278 6.73 19.84 -25.13
C GLY A 278 7.02 18.64 -26.01
N ASN A 279 6.73 17.47 -25.47
CA ASN A 279 6.95 16.20 -26.15
C ASN A 279 5.70 15.82 -26.96
N ARG A 280 5.90 15.08 -28.05
CA ARG A 280 4.84 14.54 -28.91
C ARG A 280 4.86 13.02 -28.87
N TYR A 281 3.77 12.42 -28.39
CA TYR A 281 3.65 10.97 -28.25
C TYR A 281 2.74 10.36 -29.29
N GLY A 282 3.19 9.25 -29.87
CA GLY A 282 2.40 8.52 -30.87
C GLY A 282 2.23 9.26 -32.18
N VAL A 283 3.10 10.22 -32.50
CA VAL A 283 3.20 10.81 -33.84
C VAL A 283 4.13 9.91 -34.68
N LYS A 284 3.82 9.69 -35.95
CA LYS A 284 4.69 8.98 -36.91
C LYS A 284 5.54 10.00 -37.64
#